data_AF-A0A2D4MBR1-F1
#
_entry.id   AF-A0A2D4MBR1-F1
#
_cell.length_a   1.000
_cell.length_b   1.000
_cell.length_c   1.000
_cell.angle_alpha   90.00
_cell.angle_beta   90.00
_cell.angle_gamma   90.00
#
_symmetry.space_group_name_H-M   'P 1'
#
loop_
_entity.id
_entity.type
_entity.pdbx_description
1 polymer ?
#
loop_
_entity_poly.entity_id
_entity_poly.type
_entity_poly.pdbx_seq_one_letter_code
_entity_poly.pdbx_strand_id
1 'polypeptide(L)'
;MNTRVYNILHVGDHNEFVKNLLPKSMVNGGPWSGESPRRNSHTFNCRMLVKPLTDSEEESHENQEAHLKYETMQCFAVSQPKSIKEDGEDLQSCLICVARRIPMKERPLLPSSETFSTRQDLQGKITSLDTSTMRAAMKPGWEDVVRRCIQRFYAQHEGDISFAKRHHQEVLRQGLAFSPVYRFSLSDGTIVAAQTKSKLIRSQTTSEPQLVISLHMLHR
;
A
#
# COMPACT_ATOMS: atom_id res chain seq x y z
N MET A 1 -10.63 18.18 -28.26
CA MET A 1 -9.29 17.74 -27.77
C MET A 1 -9.54 16.53 -26.86
N ASN A 2 -9.56 15.31 -27.41
CA ASN A 2 -10.06 14.11 -26.71
C ASN A 2 -8.94 13.39 -25.95
N THR A 3 -8.56 13.89 -24.78
CA THR A 3 -7.63 13.21 -23.88
C THR A 3 -8.34 12.16 -23.02
N ARG A 4 -7.88 10.91 -23.08
CA ARG A 4 -8.40 9.82 -22.23
C ARG A 4 -7.86 9.98 -20.81
N VAL A 5 -8.71 9.79 -19.80
CA VAL A 5 -8.30 9.84 -18.38
C VAL A 5 -7.20 8.82 -18.04
N TYR A 6 -7.14 7.70 -18.76
CA TYR A 6 -6.08 6.69 -18.63
C TYR A 6 -4.67 7.19 -18.97
N ASN A 7 -4.55 8.33 -19.66
CA ASN A 7 -3.24 8.93 -19.95
C ASN A 7 -2.66 9.66 -18.73
N ILE A 8 -3.51 10.07 -17.79
CA ILE A 8 -3.10 10.75 -16.56
C ILE A 8 -3.28 9.88 -15.32
N LEU A 9 -4.04 8.78 -15.41
CA LEU A 9 -4.20 7.82 -14.33
C LEU A 9 -2.99 6.87 -14.28
N HIS A 10 -2.56 6.49 -13.08
CA HIS A 10 -1.54 5.45 -12.94
C HIS A 10 -2.12 4.08 -13.34
N VAL A 11 -1.35 3.29 -14.11
CA VAL A 11 -1.79 1.98 -14.65
C VAL A 11 -2.35 1.01 -13.61
N GLY A 12 -1.73 0.99 -12.42
CA GLY A 12 -2.19 0.17 -11.28
C GLY A 12 -3.58 0.52 -10.74
N ASP A 13 -4.12 1.71 -11.04
CA ASP A 13 -5.41 2.16 -10.54
C ASP A 13 -6.53 2.01 -11.59
N HIS A 14 -6.21 1.57 -12.81
CA HIS A 14 -7.19 1.44 -13.90
C HIS A 14 -8.37 0.54 -13.53
N ASN A 15 -8.10 -0.64 -12.97
CA ASN A 15 -9.13 -1.60 -12.60
C ASN A 15 -10.03 -1.10 -11.47
N GLU A 16 -9.45 -0.39 -10.49
CA GLU A 16 -10.19 0.14 -9.35
C GLU A 16 -11.01 1.36 -9.74
N PHE A 17 -10.45 2.22 -10.59
CA PHE A 17 -11.14 3.38 -11.16
C PHE A 17 -12.42 2.98 -11.91
N VAL A 18 -12.34 1.96 -12.77
CA VAL A 18 -13.51 1.43 -13.48
C VAL A 18 -14.54 0.85 -12.50
N LYS A 19 -14.12 0.04 -11.53
CA LYS A 19 -15.04 -0.53 -10.51
C LYS A 19 -15.74 0.54 -9.67
N ASN A 20 -15.04 1.63 -9.36
CA ASN A 20 -15.59 2.73 -8.57
C ASN A 20 -16.56 3.62 -9.36
N LEU A 21 -16.52 3.59 -10.70
CA LEU A 21 -17.32 4.47 -11.55
C LEU A 21 -18.43 3.75 -12.32
N LEU A 22 -18.32 2.44 -12.54
CA LEU A 22 -19.37 1.67 -13.16
C LEU A 22 -20.55 1.47 -12.19
N PRO A 23 -21.80 1.65 -12.66
CA PRO A 23 -22.96 1.27 -11.88
C PRO A 23 -22.86 -0.20 -11.45
N LYS A 24 -23.08 -0.47 -10.17
CA LYS A 24 -23.02 -1.83 -9.58
C LYS A 24 -23.97 -2.83 -10.27
N SER A 25 -24.92 -2.37 -11.08
CA SER A 25 -25.92 -3.22 -11.76
C SER A 25 -25.43 -3.93 -13.02
N MET A 26 -24.20 -3.72 -13.49
CA MET A 26 -23.65 -4.50 -14.63
C MET A 26 -22.97 -5.81 -14.22
N VAL A 27 -22.88 -6.12 -12.92
CA VAL A 27 -22.27 -7.37 -12.42
C VAL A 27 -23.29 -8.44 -12.01
N ASN A 28 -24.57 -8.11 -11.82
CA ASN A 28 -25.62 -9.11 -11.66
C ASN A 28 -26.96 -8.52 -12.11
N GLY A 29 -27.58 -9.17 -13.10
CA GLY A 29 -28.90 -8.80 -13.61
C GLY A 29 -29.99 -8.93 -12.55
N GLY A 30 -30.91 -7.95 -12.53
CA GLY A 30 -32.14 -7.99 -11.76
C GLY A 30 -32.50 -6.62 -11.17
N PRO A 31 -33.59 -5.97 -11.63
CA PRO A 31 -34.16 -4.85 -10.90
C PRO A 31 -34.93 -5.45 -9.73
N TRP A 32 -34.61 -5.08 -8.49
CA TRP A 32 -35.52 -5.03 -7.33
C TRP A 32 -34.76 -4.53 -6.10
N SER A 33 -35.11 -3.33 -5.65
CA SER A 33 -35.38 -2.99 -4.23
C SER A 33 -35.33 -1.47 -4.07
N GLY A 34 -36.40 -0.93 -3.48
CA GLY A 34 -36.56 0.49 -3.22
C GLY A 34 -35.68 0.95 -2.06
N GLU A 35 -34.43 1.28 -2.35
CA GLU A 35 -33.65 2.16 -1.49
C GLU A 35 -33.76 3.61 -1.97
N SER A 36 -33.95 4.53 -1.02
CA SER A 36 -33.93 5.98 -1.17
C SER A 36 -32.89 6.47 -2.19
N PRO A 37 -33.12 7.57 -2.94
CA PRO A 37 -32.23 8.04 -4.01
C PRO A 37 -30.90 8.55 -3.43
N ARG A 38 -30.02 7.63 -3.04
CA ARG A 38 -28.64 7.95 -2.73
C ARG A 38 -28.03 8.41 -4.05
N ARG A 39 -27.75 9.72 -4.16
CA ARG A 39 -27.05 10.34 -5.29
C ARG A 39 -25.96 9.38 -5.77
N ASN A 40 -25.99 9.00 -7.05
CA ASN A 40 -25.04 8.05 -7.66
C ASN A 40 -23.63 8.67 -7.67
N SER A 41 -23.03 8.70 -6.49
CA SER A 41 -21.84 9.44 -6.13
C SER A 41 -20.84 8.49 -5.50
N HIS A 42 -19.59 8.60 -5.95
CA HIS A 42 -18.51 7.70 -5.59
C HIS A 42 -17.35 8.50 -5.05
N THR A 43 -16.90 8.14 -3.85
CA THR A 43 -15.66 8.66 -3.28
C THR A 43 -14.60 7.57 -3.41
N PHE A 44 -13.49 7.88 -4.06
CA PHE A 44 -12.37 6.94 -4.21
C PHE A 44 -11.04 7.68 -4.28
N ASN A 45 -9.95 6.95 -4.10
CA ASN A 45 -8.61 7.49 -4.27
C ASN A 45 -8.00 6.93 -5.55
N CYS A 46 -7.30 7.76 -6.31
CA CYS A 46 -6.47 7.29 -7.42
C CYS A 46 -5.24 8.16 -7.59
N ARG A 47 -4.27 7.68 -8.36
CA ARG A 47 -3.03 8.38 -8.65
C ARG A 47 -3.14 9.07 -10.00
N MET A 48 -3.00 10.39 -10.00
CA MET A 48 -3.00 11.21 -11.21
C MET A 48 -1.63 11.83 -11.45
N LEU A 49 -1.24 11.88 -12.72
CA LEU A 49 0.00 12.48 -13.19
C LEU A 49 -0.01 13.98 -12.89
N VAL A 50 1.03 14.44 -12.21
CA VAL A 50 1.28 15.86 -11.96
C VAL A 50 2.26 16.35 -13.00
N LYS A 51 1.90 17.42 -13.71
CA LYS A 51 2.83 18.08 -14.62
C LYS A 51 3.99 18.65 -13.81
N PRO A 52 5.25 18.38 -14.18
CA PRO A 52 6.39 19.04 -13.54
C PRO A 52 6.25 20.55 -13.71
N LEU A 53 6.56 21.30 -12.65
CA LEU A 53 6.62 22.76 -12.68
C LEU A 53 7.87 23.14 -13.49
N THR A 54 7.74 23.28 -14.81
CA THR A 54 8.77 23.92 -15.62
C THR A 54 8.58 25.42 -15.51
N ASP A 55 9.30 26.03 -14.58
CA ASP A 55 9.72 27.45 -14.61
C ASP A 55 10.86 27.60 -13.59
N SER A 56 12.01 27.05 -13.93
CA SER A 56 13.32 27.43 -13.38
C SER A 56 14.33 26.89 -14.39
N GLU A 57 14.60 27.70 -15.41
CA GLU A 57 15.79 27.54 -16.23
C GLU A 57 16.98 27.65 -15.28
N GLU A 58 17.70 26.54 -15.05
CA GLU A 58 19.16 26.50 -14.97
C GLU A 58 19.65 25.07 -14.67
N GLU A 59 20.38 24.55 -15.66
CA GLU A 59 21.48 23.58 -15.59
C GLU A 59 21.30 22.27 -14.81
N SER A 60 21.17 21.17 -15.54
CA SER A 60 22.29 20.23 -15.75
C SER A 60 21.80 18.90 -16.37
N HIS A 61 22.72 18.27 -17.08
CA HIS A 61 22.53 17.11 -17.96
C HIS A 61 22.02 15.84 -17.25
N GLU A 62 21.50 14.91 -18.08
CA GLU A 62 21.25 13.48 -17.80
C GLU A 62 19.92 13.13 -17.12
N ASN A 63 18.87 12.91 -17.95
CA ASN A 63 18.04 11.69 -18.00
C ASN A 63 16.68 12.04 -18.65
N GLN A 64 16.51 11.75 -19.96
CA GLN A 64 15.28 11.98 -20.72
C GLN A 64 14.18 10.93 -20.41
N GLU A 65 13.98 10.63 -19.13
CA GLU A 65 12.73 10.06 -18.62
C GLU A 65 12.24 11.03 -17.55
N ALA A 66 11.63 12.12 -18.01
CA ALA A 66 10.99 13.10 -17.14
C ALA A 66 10.13 12.35 -16.12
N HIS A 67 10.57 12.34 -14.86
CA HIS A 67 9.93 11.71 -13.72
C HIS A 67 8.43 11.99 -13.75
N LEU A 68 7.64 11.04 -14.27
CA LEU A 68 6.18 11.12 -14.29
C LEU A 68 5.74 11.00 -12.82
N LYS A 69 5.61 12.15 -12.16
CA LYS A 69 5.26 12.21 -10.75
C LYS A 69 3.76 12.01 -10.61
N TYR A 70 3.36 10.88 -10.05
CA TYR A 70 1.96 10.64 -9.70
C TYR A 70 1.69 11.04 -8.25
N GLU A 71 0.58 11.74 -8.02
CA GLU A 71 0.14 12.07 -6.66
C GLU A 71 -1.26 11.51 -6.40
N THR A 72 -1.51 11.11 -5.15
CA THR A 72 -2.81 10.59 -4.73
C THR A 72 -3.83 11.73 -4.65
N MET A 73 -4.93 11.54 -5.37
CA MET A 73 -6.09 12.42 -5.39
C MET A 73 -7.27 11.71 -4.75
N GLN A 74 -7.99 12.40 -3.87
CA GLN A 74 -9.31 11.99 -3.41
C GLN A 74 -10.33 12.52 -4.42
N CYS A 75 -11.07 11.61 -5.04
CA CYS A 75 -12.03 11.89 -6.08
C CYS A 75 -13.45 11.71 -5.55
N PHE A 76 -14.32 12.68 -5.87
CA PHE A 76 -15.76 12.63 -5.65
C PHE A 76 -16.44 12.72 -7.01
N ALA A 77 -16.94 11.61 -7.51
CA ALA A 77 -17.53 11.51 -8.84
C ALA A 77 -19.04 11.32 -8.77
N VAL A 78 -19.79 11.97 -9.64
CA VAL A 78 -21.25 11.86 -9.77
C VAL A 78 -21.59 11.61 -11.23
N SER A 79 -22.37 10.57 -11.51
CA SER A 79 -22.93 10.38 -12.85
C SER A 79 -24.11 11.31 -13.04
N GLN A 80 -24.09 12.18 -14.05
CA GLN A 80 -25.27 12.95 -14.41
C GLN A 80 -26.13 12.18 -15.41
N PRO A 81 -27.40 11.90 -15.07
CA PRO A 81 -28.31 11.11 -15.90
C PRO A 81 -28.96 11.91 -17.05
N LYS A 82 -28.54 13.16 -17.32
CA LYS A 82 -29.12 13.99 -18.39
C LYS A 82 -28.01 14.60 -19.24
N SER A 83 -28.18 14.49 -20.56
CA SER A 83 -27.24 14.95 -21.57
C SER A 83 -26.86 16.42 -21.34
N ILE A 84 -25.57 16.68 -21.24
CA ILE A 84 -25.05 18.02 -21.49
C ILE A 84 -25.11 18.20 -23.02
N LYS A 85 -25.91 19.16 -23.49
CA LYS A 85 -25.92 19.51 -24.91
C LYS A 85 -24.75 20.46 -25.15
N GLU A 86 -23.61 19.91 -25.54
CA GLU A 86 -22.52 20.67 -26.16
C GLU A 86 -22.51 20.30 -27.65
N ASP A 87 -22.42 21.30 -28.52
CA ASP A 87 -22.67 21.27 -29.97
C ASP A 87 -22.19 20.00 -30.71
N GLY A 88 -23.04 18.98 -30.80
CA GLY A 88 -22.99 17.98 -31.88
C GLY A 88 -22.85 16.50 -31.51
N GLU A 89 -22.71 16.10 -30.24
CA GLU A 89 -22.68 14.67 -29.87
C GLU A 89 -23.51 14.39 -28.61
N ASP A 90 -24.58 13.58 -28.74
CA ASP A 90 -25.42 13.15 -27.62
C ASP A 90 -24.65 12.19 -26.70
N LEU A 91 -23.88 12.73 -25.75
CA LEU A 91 -23.28 11.95 -24.66
C LEU A 91 -24.39 11.47 -23.71
N GLN A 92 -24.82 10.21 -23.89
CA GLN A 92 -25.91 9.59 -23.15
C GLN A 92 -25.66 9.49 -21.62
N SER A 93 -24.43 9.70 -21.14
CA SER A 93 -24.11 9.78 -19.70
C SER A 93 -22.78 10.51 -19.49
N CYS A 94 -22.77 11.56 -18.66
CA CYS A 94 -21.55 12.29 -18.29
C CYS A 94 -21.18 11.99 -16.83
N LEU A 95 -19.88 11.90 -16.55
CA LEU A 95 -19.35 11.79 -15.19
C LEU A 95 -18.68 13.11 -14.81
N ILE A 96 -19.15 13.73 -13.73
CA ILE A 96 -18.48 14.89 -13.13
C ILE A 96 -17.66 14.40 -11.95
N CYS A 97 -16.36 14.70 -11.93
CA CYS A 97 -15.46 14.30 -10.85
C CYS A 97 -14.73 15.52 -10.30
N VAL A 98 -14.81 15.71 -8.98
CA VAL A 98 -14.01 16.69 -8.24
C VAL A 98 -12.86 15.94 -7.58
N ALA A 99 -11.62 16.28 -7.94
CA ALA A 99 -10.42 15.67 -7.39
C ALA A 99 -9.68 16.68 -6.49
N ARG A 100 -9.48 16.31 -5.22
CA ARG A 100 -8.64 17.04 -4.26
C ARG A 100 -7.33 16.30 -4.07
N ARG A 101 -6.20 16.99 -4.25
CA ARG A 101 -4.88 16.49 -3.87
C ARG A 101 -4.85 16.26 -2.36
N ILE A 102 -4.51 15.05 -1.92
CA ILE A 102 -4.41 14.74 -0.50
C ILE A 102 -3.06 15.25 -0.01
N PRO A 103 -2.98 16.31 0.83
CA PRO A 103 -1.72 16.76 1.38
C PRO A 103 -1.16 15.66 2.29
N MET A 104 0.14 15.40 2.21
CA MET A 104 0.80 14.40 3.09
C MET A 104 0.53 14.63 4.59
N LYS A 105 0.16 15.86 4.98
CA LYS A 105 -0.12 16.28 6.36
C LYS A 105 -1.52 15.93 6.89
N GLU A 106 -2.50 15.56 6.04
CA GLU A 106 -3.88 15.23 6.48
C GLU A 106 -4.13 13.71 6.66
N ARG A 107 -3.07 12.90 6.61
CA ARG A 107 -3.16 11.47 6.96
C ARG A 107 -3.34 11.39 8.50
N PRO A 108 -4.30 10.61 9.05
CA PRO A 108 -4.47 10.50 10.50
C PRO A 108 -3.13 10.21 11.19
N LEU A 109 -2.81 11.00 12.22
CA LEU A 109 -1.61 10.96 13.06
C LEU A 109 -1.49 9.69 13.91
N LEU A 110 -1.85 8.53 13.37
CA LEU A 110 -1.28 7.29 13.89
C LEU A 110 0.19 7.32 13.48
N PRO A 111 1.15 6.93 14.36
CA PRO A 111 2.52 6.73 13.93
C PRO A 111 2.43 5.89 12.66
N SER A 112 3.13 6.30 11.60
CA SER A 112 3.19 5.55 10.36
C SER A 112 3.99 4.26 10.63
N SER A 113 3.43 3.38 11.46
CA SER A 113 3.99 2.11 11.87
C SER A 113 4.04 1.28 10.61
N GLU A 114 5.20 1.34 9.99
CA GLU A 114 5.53 0.52 8.85
C GLU A 114 5.58 -0.91 9.36
N THR A 115 4.77 -1.77 8.77
CA THR A 115 4.72 -3.16 9.19
C THR A 115 4.85 -4.04 7.97
N PHE A 116 5.48 -5.19 8.14
CA PHE A 116 5.44 -6.28 7.18
C PHE A 116 5.45 -7.61 7.94
N SER A 117 5.03 -8.68 7.28
CA SER A 117 4.97 -10.00 7.92
C SER A 117 5.83 -11.03 7.20
N THR A 118 6.42 -11.94 7.96
CA THR A 118 7.09 -13.13 7.41
C THR A 118 6.44 -14.39 7.95
N ARG A 119 6.43 -15.45 7.14
CA ARG A 119 6.13 -16.81 7.62
C ARG A 119 7.39 -17.61 7.61
N GLN A 120 7.63 -18.36 8.70
CA GLN A 120 8.74 -19.28 8.82
C GLN A 120 8.23 -20.71 9.01
N ASP A 121 8.98 -21.67 8.48
CA ASP A 121 8.81 -23.07 8.87
C ASP A 121 9.30 -23.31 10.31
N LEU A 122 9.14 -24.54 10.79
CA LEU A 122 9.57 -24.92 12.14
C LEU A 122 11.10 -24.90 12.33
N GLN A 123 11.88 -24.80 11.24
CA GLN A 123 13.33 -24.68 11.25
C GLN A 123 13.78 -23.20 11.30
N GLY A 124 12.84 -22.26 11.19
CA GLY A 124 13.10 -20.82 11.23
C GLY A 124 13.41 -20.21 9.86
N LYS A 125 13.29 -20.98 8.77
CA LYS A 125 13.50 -20.52 7.39
C LYS A 125 12.26 -19.77 6.91
N ILE A 126 12.47 -18.58 6.35
CA ILE A 126 11.39 -17.78 5.77
C ILE A 126 10.84 -18.48 4.52
N THR A 127 9.54 -18.76 4.51
CA THR A 127 8.81 -19.39 3.40
C THR A 127 7.98 -18.38 2.62
N SER A 128 7.59 -17.28 3.24
CA SER A 128 6.88 -16.18 2.57
C SER A 128 7.09 -14.84 3.26
N LEU A 129 6.92 -13.77 2.50
CA LEU A 129 7.09 -12.38 2.91
C LEU A 129 5.88 -11.59 2.39
N ASP A 130 5.14 -10.94 3.28
CA ASP A 130 4.03 -10.06 2.98
C ASP A 130 4.40 -8.60 3.27
N THR A 131 4.49 -7.81 2.20
CA THR A 131 4.82 -6.39 2.20
C THR A 131 3.65 -5.53 1.71
N SER A 132 2.43 -6.07 1.67
CA SER A 132 1.23 -5.35 1.20
C SER A 132 1.04 -4.00 1.88
N THR A 133 1.19 -3.96 3.20
CA THR A 133 1.14 -2.75 4.05
C THR A 133 2.24 -1.74 3.72
N MET A 134 3.49 -2.21 3.50
CA MET A 134 4.61 -1.34 3.11
C MET A 134 4.38 -0.71 1.74
N ARG A 135 3.93 -1.52 0.77
CA ARG A 135 3.62 -1.07 -0.59
C ARG A 135 2.44 -0.09 -0.60
N ALA A 136 1.41 -0.36 0.21
CA ALA A 136 0.24 0.51 0.36
C ALA A 136 0.59 1.87 1.01
N ALA A 137 1.61 1.92 1.88
CA ALA A 137 2.05 3.17 2.51
C ALA A 137 2.68 4.17 1.52
N MET A 138 3.11 3.70 0.34
CA MET A 138 3.72 4.48 -0.74
C MET A 138 4.94 5.32 -0.31
N LYS A 139 5.72 4.82 0.65
CA LYS A 139 6.95 5.48 1.08
C LYS A 139 8.13 5.04 0.21
N PRO A 140 8.96 5.97 -0.29
CA PRO A 140 10.18 5.60 -1.01
C PRO A 140 11.12 4.80 -0.09
N GLY A 141 11.95 3.94 -0.69
CA GLY A 141 12.93 3.13 0.03
C GLY A 141 12.35 2.03 0.93
N TRP A 142 11.06 1.70 0.83
CA TRP A 142 10.43 0.65 1.64
C TRP A 142 11.11 -0.72 1.47
N GLU A 143 11.66 -1.00 0.28
CA GLU A 143 12.39 -2.25 -0.01
C GLU A 143 13.69 -2.36 0.79
N ASP A 144 14.47 -1.27 0.88
CA ASP A 144 15.69 -1.22 1.69
C ASP A 144 15.34 -1.43 3.16
N VAL A 145 14.24 -0.83 3.63
CA VAL A 145 13.78 -0.99 5.03
C VAL A 145 13.45 -2.44 5.35
N VAL A 146 12.69 -3.13 4.49
CA VAL A 146 12.37 -4.55 4.67
C VAL A 146 13.64 -5.40 4.65
N ARG A 147 14.52 -5.18 3.66
CA ARG A 147 15.77 -5.92 3.50
C ARG A 147 16.67 -5.76 4.72
N ARG A 148 16.92 -4.53 5.15
CA ARG A 148 17.78 -4.20 6.30
C ARG A 148 17.18 -4.69 7.62
N CYS A 149 15.86 -4.62 7.78
CA CYS A 149 15.18 -5.17 8.93
C CYS A 149 15.40 -6.68 9.07
N ILE A 150 15.16 -7.44 8.00
CA ILE A 150 15.37 -8.90 7.98
C ILE A 150 16.85 -9.21 8.22
N GLN A 151 17.76 -8.54 7.50
CA GLN A 151 19.21 -8.73 7.70
C GLN A 151 19.61 -8.49 9.15
N ARG A 152 19.17 -7.38 9.77
CA ARG A 152 19.51 -7.05 11.15
C ARG A 152 18.95 -8.07 12.15
N PHE A 153 17.75 -8.58 11.90
CA PHE A 153 17.08 -9.55 12.77
C PHE A 153 17.77 -10.93 12.72
N TYR A 154 18.27 -11.33 11.56
CA TYR A 154 18.97 -12.61 11.36
C TYR A 154 20.48 -12.54 11.55
N ALA A 155 21.06 -11.34 11.55
CA ALA A 155 22.50 -11.14 11.77
C ALA A 155 22.95 -11.77 13.10
N GLN A 156 24.00 -12.57 13.03
CA GLN A 156 24.73 -13.03 14.20
C GLN A 156 25.77 -11.96 14.58
N HIS A 157 25.90 -11.70 15.87
CA HIS A 157 27.01 -10.94 16.43
C HIS A 157 28.05 -11.95 16.93
N GLU A 158 29.34 -11.60 16.90
CA GLU A 158 30.42 -12.55 17.21
C GLU A 158 30.19 -13.26 18.56
N GLY A 159 30.16 -14.59 18.53
CA GLY A 159 29.92 -15.43 19.70
C GLY A 159 28.45 -15.56 20.16
N ASP A 160 27.53 -14.79 19.56
CA ASP A 160 26.14 -14.68 20.03
C ASP A 160 25.11 -15.25 19.03
N ILE A 161 24.05 -15.86 19.57
CA ILE A 161 22.89 -16.27 18.78
C ILE A 161 22.13 -15.03 18.25
N SER A 162 21.74 -15.07 16.97
CA SER A 162 20.97 -13.98 16.35
C SER A 162 19.64 -13.75 17.08
N PHE A 163 19.08 -12.54 16.93
CA PHE A 163 17.75 -12.24 17.46
C PHE A 163 16.72 -13.24 16.92
N ALA A 164 16.76 -13.53 15.61
CA ALA A 164 15.87 -14.50 14.98
C ALA A 164 15.98 -15.90 15.61
N LYS A 165 17.20 -16.41 15.84
CA LYS A 165 17.38 -17.77 16.39
C LYS A 165 16.87 -17.87 17.83
N ARG A 166 17.24 -16.91 18.69
CA ARG A 166 16.76 -16.85 20.08
C ARG A 166 15.24 -16.70 20.13
N HIS A 167 14.71 -15.82 19.29
CA HIS A 167 13.27 -15.55 19.22
C HIS A 167 12.47 -16.76 18.71
N HIS A 168 12.97 -17.48 17.71
CA HIS A 168 12.34 -18.69 17.19
C HIS A 168 12.21 -19.79 18.24
N GLN A 169 13.27 -20.03 19.02
CA GLN A 169 13.24 -20.99 20.12
C GLN A 169 12.16 -20.62 21.16
N GLU A 170 12.03 -19.34 21.47
CA GLU A 170 11.05 -18.87 22.44
C GLU A 170 9.61 -19.00 21.93
N VAL A 171 9.37 -18.72 20.64
CA VAL A 171 8.05 -18.92 20.01
C VAL A 171 7.64 -20.38 20.01
N LEU A 172 8.58 -21.30 19.72
CA LEU A 172 8.29 -22.74 19.74
C LEU A 172 7.91 -23.22 21.16
N ARG A 173 8.52 -22.61 22.19
CA ARG A 173 8.28 -22.96 23.60
C ARG A 173 7.00 -22.34 24.18
N GLN A 174 6.79 -21.04 23.97
CA GLN A 174 5.67 -20.29 24.57
C GLN A 174 4.46 -20.14 23.64
N GLY A 175 4.63 -20.36 22.34
CA GLY A 175 3.61 -20.11 21.32
C GLY A 175 3.51 -18.64 20.86
N LEU A 176 4.05 -17.69 21.63
CA LEU A 176 4.14 -16.27 21.30
C LEU A 176 5.45 -15.72 21.83
N ALA A 177 6.12 -14.84 21.08
CA ALA A 177 7.29 -14.12 21.59
C ALA A 177 7.35 -12.68 21.06
N PHE A 178 8.07 -11.83 21.79
CA PHE A 178 8.44 -10.48 21.38
C PHE A 178 9.97 -10.36 21.35
N SER A 179 10.51 -9.76 20.29
CA SER A 179 11.92 -9.43 20.25
C SER A 179 12.17 -8.21 21.15
N PRO A 180 13.40 -8.04 21.65
CA PRO A 180 13.84 -6.71 22.06
C PRO A 180 13.75 -5.75 20.85
N VAL A 181 13.72 -4.46 21.13
CA VAL A 181 13.83 -3.44 20.08
C VAL A 181 15.24 -3.51 19.50
N TYR A 182 15.34 -3.63 18.17
CA TYR A 182 16.61 -3.61 17.45
C TYR A 182 16.63 -2.43 16.47
N ARG A 183 17.83 -1.92 16.20
CA ARG A 183 18.04 -0.75 15.33
C ARG A 183 18.96 -1.10 14.17
N PHE A 184 18.70 -0.47 13.03
CA PHE A 184 19.53 -0.57 11.83
C PHE A 184 19.52 0.76 11.07
N SER A 185 20.60 1.00 10.32
CA SER A 185 20.72 2.18 9.47
C SER A 185 20.29 1.84 8.04
N LEU A 186 19.58 2.76 7.41
CA LEU A 186 19.32 2.75 5.97
C LEU A 186 20.51 3.31 5.20
N SER A 187 20.47 3.18 3.88
CA SER A 187 21.53 3.63 2.99
C SER A 187 21.74 5.16 3.01
N ASP A 188 20.72 5.93 3.39
CA ASP A 188 20.77 7.39 3.56
C ASP A 188 21.19 7.84 4.98
N GLY A 189 21.53 6.90 5.86
CA GLY A 189 21.91 7.17 7.26
C GLY A 189 20.74 7.25 8.24
N THR A 190 19.48 7.18 7.78
CA THR A 190 18.31 7.16 8.66
C THR A 190 18.35 5.93 9.57
N ILE A 191 18.15 6.15 10.88
CA ILE A 191 18.08 5.07 11.86
C ILE A 191 16.63 4.60 12.01
N VAL A 192 16.39 3.31 11.84
CA VAL A 192 15.07 2.69 12.01
C VAL A 192 15.10 1.78 13.22
N ALA A 193 14.12 1.94 14.11
CA ALA A 193 13.87 1.03 15.21
C ALA A 193 12.82 -0.01 14.79
N ALA A 194 13.01 -1.26 15.19
CA ALA A 194 12.11 -2.35 14.86
C ALA A 194 11.88 -3.27 16.05
N GLN A 195 10.68 -3.84 16.10
CA GLN A 195 10.31 -4.89 17.04
C GLN A 195 9.53 -5.98 16.30
N THR A 196 9.89 -7.24 16.54
CA THR A 196 9.22 -8.40 15.94
C THR A 196 8.35 -9.09 16.97
N LYS A 197 7.10 -9.36 16.59
CA LYS A 197 6.17 -10.20 17.34
C LYS A 197 5.90 -11.46 16.54
N SER A 198 6.11 -12.63 17.12
CA SER A 198 5.92 -13.90 16.42
C SER A 198 4.96 -14.82 17.16
N LYS A 199 4.13 -15.54 16.40
CA LYS A 199 3.13 -16.48 16.90
C LYS A 199 3.29 -17.82 16.21
N LEU A 200 3.29 -18.89 17.01
CA LEU A 200 3.23 -20.27 16.54
C LEU A 200 1.80 -20.60 16.12
N ILE A 201 1.65 -21.05 14.88
CA ILE A 201 0.39 -21.55 14.35
C ILE A 201 0.38 -23.07 14.47
N ARG A 202 -0.69 -23.58 15.08
CA ARG A 202 -0.93 -25.01 15.27
C ARG A 202 -2.11 -25.46 14.43
N SER A 203 -2.08 -26.72 14.00
CA SER A 203 -3.19 -27.38 13.33
C SER A 203 -4.44 -27.34 14.21
N GLN A 204 -5.58 -26.96 13.66
CA GLN A 204 -6.84 -26.93 14.41
C GLN A 204 -7.33 -28.34 14.78
N THR A 205 -6.97 -29.35 13.98
CA THR A 205 -7.42 -30.73 14.18
C THR A 205 -6.48 -31.53 15.09
N THR A 206 -5.17 -31.34 14.94
CA THR A 206 -4.16 -32.18 15.63
C THR A 206 -3.39 -31.43 16.71
N SER A 207 -3.54 -30.11 16.84
CA SER A 207 -2.74 -29.23 17.73
C SER A 207 -1.22 -29.23 17.48
N GLU A 208 -0.77 -29.92 16.43
CA GLU A 208 0.63 -29.97 16.03
C GLU A 208 1.11 -28.61 15.49
N PRO A 209 2.34 -28.18 15.82
CA PRO A 209 2.91 -26.96 15.28
C PRO A 209 3.09 -27.06 13.76
N GLN A 210 2.75 -26.00 13.03
CA GLN A 210 2.82 -25.97 11.55
C GLN A 210 3.81 -24.93 11.04
N LEU A 211 3.69 -23.69 11.52
CA LEU A 211 4.52 -22.57 11.05
C LEU A 211 4.56 -21.46 12.10
N VAL A 212 5.49 -20.54 11.94
CA VAL A 212 5.56 -19.30 12.71
C VAL A 212 5.18 -18.13 11.81
N ILE A 213 4.32 -17.24 12.30
CA ILE A 213 4.04 -15.95 11.65
C ILE A 213 4.70 -14.87 12.49
N SER A 214 5.50 -14.03 11.85
CA SER A 214 6.20 -12.90 12.46
C SER A 214 5.70 -11.60 11.87
N LEU A 215 5.29 -10.67 12.73
CA LEU A 215 4.94 -9.28 12.39
C LEU A 215 6.11 -8.38 12.81
N HIS A 216 6.68 -7.68 11.85
CA HIS A 216 7.76 -6.72 12.06
C HIS A 216 7.16 -5.32 12.11
N MET A 217 7.33 -4.61 13.22
CA MET A 217 6.86 -3.25 13.45
C MET A 217 8.04 -2.29 13.40
N LEU A 218 8.00 -1.32 12.48
CA LEU A 218 9.08 -0.40 12.18
C LEU A 218 8.69 1.03 12.55
N HIS A 219 9.64 1.75 13.13
CA HIS A 219 9.55 3.14 13.53
C HIS A 219 10.76 3.88 12.98
N ARG A 220 10.50 4.82 12.06
CA ARG A 220 11.49 5.76 11.51
C ARG A 220 11.36 7.09 12.23
#